data_AF-A0AAJ5RDF1-F1
#
_entry.id   AF-A0AAJ5RDF1-F1
#
_cell.length_a   1.000
_cell.length_b   1.000
_cell.length_c   1.000
_cell.angle_alpha   90.00
_cell.angle_beta   90.00
_cell.angle_gamma   90.00
#
_symmetry.space_group_name_H-M   'P 1'
#
loop_
_entity.id
_entity.type
_entity.pdbx_description
1 polymer ?
#
loop_
_entity_poly.entity_id
_entity_poly.type
_entity_poly.pdbx_seq_one_letter_code
_entity_poly.pdbx_strand_id
1 'polypeptide(L)' 'MTVVDRSNQSLLIYDKAGKLIVTGEKGKGTAAITGLAAGAKVAEGDYQASFSDGTNESDKVPVSAFDVLPAEG' A
#
# COMPACT_ATOMS: atom_id res chain seq x y z
N MET A 1 -15.37 -19.99 -12.01
CA MET A 1 -14.18 -19.16 -11.71
C MET A 1 -14.71 -17.80 -11.25
N THR A 2 -14.96 -17.60 -9.96
CA THR A 2 -15.39 -16.28 -9.49
C THR A 2 -14.19 -15.35 -9.60
N VAL A 3 -14.21 -14.49 -10.61
CA VAL A 3 -13.37 -13.29 -10.61
C VAL A 3 -13.63 -12.62 -9.28
N VAL A 4 -12.60 -12.57 -8.42
CA VAL A 4 -12.65 -11.70 -7.26
C VAL A 4 -12.80 -10.31 -7.86
N ASP A 5 -13.98 -9.71 -7.78
CA ASP A 5 -14.21 -8.35 -8.26
C ASP A 5 -13.34 -7.43 -7.42
N ARG A 6 -12.15 -7.12 -7.94
CA ARG A 6 -11.21 -6.21 -7.29
C ARG A 6 -11.53 -4.76 -7.62
N SER A 7 -12.56 -4.51 -8.44
CA SER A 7 -13.06 -3.17 -8.79
C SER A 7 -13.47 -2.37 -7.56
N ASN A 8 -13.78 -3.07 -6.46
CA ASN A 8 -14.15 -2.48 -5.18
C ASN A 8 -13.05 -2.59 -4.10
N GLN A 9 -11.83 -3.00 -4.45
CA GLN A 9 -10.73 -3.12 -3.49
C GLN A 9 -9.84 -1.87 -3.45
N SER A 10 -9.50 -1.46 -2.24
CA SER A 10 -8.56 -0.40 -1.92
C SER A 10 -7.26 -1.01 -1.41
N LEU A 11 -6.12 -0.45 -1.83
CA LEU A 11 -4.80 -0.85 -1.31
C LEU A 11 -4.50 -0.04 -0.05
N LEU A 12 -4.44 -0.68 1.10
CA LEU A 12 -4.07 -0.06 2.38
C LEU A 12 -2.59 -0.31 2.65
N ILE A 13 -1.86 0.75 2.94
CA ILE A 13 -0.46 0.68 3.35
C ILE A 13 -0.37 1.04 4.83
N TYR A 14 0.23 0.14 5.58
CA TYR A 14 0.52 0.28 7.00
C TYR A 14 2.03 0.48 7.17
N ASP A 15 2.41 1.32 8.11
CA ASP A 15 3.80 1.52 8.56
C ASP A 15 4.27 0.33 9.42
N LYS A 16 5.57 0.26 9.72
CA LYS A 16 6.16 -0.78 10.60
C LYS A 16 5.50 -0.85 11.97
N ALA A 17 4.91 0.25 12.43
CA ALA A 17 4.12 0.31 13.67
C ALA A 17 2.74 -0.36 13.53
N GLY A 18 2.37 -0.88 12.35
CA GLY A 18 1.04 -1.39 12.03
C GLY A 18 -0.01 -0.29 11.85
N LYS A 19 0.41 0.98 11.78
CA LYS A 19 -0.49 2.12 11.60
C LYS A 19 -0.77 2.32 10.12
N LEU A 20 -2.05 2.40 9.75
CA LEU A 20 -2.46 2.80 8.41
C LEU A 20 -1.93 4.22 8.11
N ILE A 21 -1.11 4.35 7.07
CA ILE A 21 -0.55 5.62 6.62
C ILE A 21 -1.15 6.07 5.30
N VAL A 22 -1.53 5.12 4.44
CA VAL A 22 -2.09 5.42 3.12
C VAL A 22 -3.23 4.48 2.83
N THR A 23 -4.30 5.05 2.30
CA THR A 23 -5.40 4.29 1.69
C THR A 23 -5.43 4.65 0.22
N GLY A 24 -5.17 3.65 -0.62
CA GLY A 24 -5.28 3.74 -2.06
C GLY A 24 -6.73 3.87 -2.49
N GLU A 25 -6.92 4.38 -3.71
CA GLU A 25 -8.25 4.54 -4.27
C GLU A 25 -8.87 3.17 -4.58
N LYS A 26 -10.16 3.05 -4.24
CA LYS A 26 -10.97 1.86 -4.49
C LYS A 26 -11.02 1.58 -6.00
N GLY A 27 -10.65 0.37 -6.40
CA GLY A 27 -10.64 -0.07 -7.80
C GLY A 27 -9.39 0.30 -8.60
N LYS A 28 -8.47 1.10 -8.06
CA LYS A 28 -7.15 1.35 -8.70
C LYS A 28 -6.13 0.26 -8.41
N GLY A 29 -6.21 -0.35 -7.24
CA GLY A 29 -5.20 -1.31 -6.76
C GLY A 29 -3.83 -0.67 -6.50
N THR A 30 -3.75 0.66 -6.40
CA THR A 30 -2.53 1.42 -6.13
C THR A 30 -2.76 2.42 -5.00
N ALA A 31 -1.70 2.66 -4.23
CA ALA A 31 -1.68 3.60 -3.13
C ALA A 31 -0.44 4.49 -3.28
N ALA A 32 -0.62 5.80 -3.22
CA ALA A 32 0.48 6.75 -3.29
C ALA A 32 0.84 7.22 -1.88
N ILE A 33 2.06 6.93 -1.45
CA ILE A 33 2.57 7.43 -0.18
C ILE A 33 3.11 8.84 -0.41
N THR A 34 2.42 9.83 0.14
CA THR A 34 2.83 11.24 0.10
C THR A 34 3.61 11.59 1.38
N GLY A 35 4.64 12.42 1.24
CA GLY A 35 5.47 12.81 2.39
C GLY A 35 6.60 11.84 2.75
N LEU A 36 6.85 10.81 1.94
CA LEU A 36 8.14 10.12 1.99
C LEU A 36 9.24 11.08 1.53
N ALA A 37 10.34 11.13 2.28
CA ALA A 37 11.48 11.91 1.85
C ALA A 37 12.00 11.36 0.51
N ALA A 38 12.21 12.26 -0.43
CA ALA A 38 12.84 11.93 -1.72
C ALA A 38 14.20 11.26 -1.45
N GLY A 39 14.42 10.07 -2.02
CA GLY A 39 15.62 9.27 -1.75
C GLY A 39 15.60 8.53 -0.40
N ALA A 40 14.46 8.45 0.28
CA ALA A 40 14.30 7.57 1.43
C ALA A 40 14.43 6.11 1.00
N LYS A 41 15.13 5.33 1.83
CA LYS A 41 15.27 3.90 1.61
C LYS A 41 14.32 3.17 2.55
N VAL A 42 13.37 2.48 1.95
CA VAL A 42 12.40 1.67 2.68
C VAL A 42 12.91 0.24 2.73
N ALA A 43 13.05 -0.33 3.93
CA ALA A 43 13.41 -1.74 4.04
C ALA A 43 12.19 -2.65 3.83
N GLU A 44 12.46 -3.93 3.57
CA GLU A 44 11.38 -4.90 3.50
C GLU A 44 10.69 -5.02 4.86
N GLY A 45 9.36 -4.94 4.87
CA GLY A 45 8.57 -4.99 6.09
C GLY A 45 8.53 -3.68 6.88
N ASP A 46 9.21 -2.61 6.44
CA ASP A 46 8.92 -1.26 6.95
C ASP A 46 7.51 -0.81 6.60
N TYR A 47 6.93 -1.35 5.52
CA TYR A 47 5.51 -1.18 5.22
C TYR A 47 4.85 -2.52 4.95
N GLN A 48 3.56 -2.59 5.24
CA GLN A 48 2.70 -3.72 4.90
C GLN A 48 1.58 -3.23 4.00
N ALA A 49 1.33 -3.95 2.93
CA ALA A 49 0.21 -3.71 2.03
C ALA A 49 -0.90 -4.71 2.31
N SER A 50 -2.13 -4.25 2.40
CA SER A 50 -3.33 -5.08 2.53
C SER A 50 -4.35 -4.60 1.52
N PHE A 51 -5.11 -5.50 0.92
CA PHE A 51 -6.26 -5.11 0.10
C PHE A 51 -7.51 -5.21 0.96
N SER A 52 -8.32 -4.15 1.02
CA SER A 52 -9.64 -4.22 1.63
C SER A 52 -10.70 -3.79 0.64
N ASP A 53 -11.79 -4.55 0.61
CA ASP A 53 -13.00 -4.18 -0.14
C ASP A 53 -13.91 -3.21 0.64
N GLY A 54 -13.54 -2.89 1.89
CA GLY A 54 -14.38 -2.17 2.85
C GLY A 54 -15.27 -3.09 3.69
N THR A 55 -15.48 -4.33 3.24
CA THR A 55 -16.17 -5.39 4.02
C THR A 55 -15.20 -6.48 4.46
N ASN A 56 -14.27 -6.89 3.60
CA ASN A 56 -13.28 -7.91 3.89
C ASN A 56 -11.88 -7.37 3.60
N GLU A 57 -10.95 -7.64 4.50
CA GLU A 57 -9.53 -7.33 4.37
C GLU A 57 -8.76 -8.61 4.08
N SER A 58 -7.94 -8.60 3.03
CA SER A 58 -7.00 -9.68 2.68
C SER A 58 -5.80 -9.68 3.63
N ASP A 59 -5.02 -10.76 3.59
CA ASP A 59 -3.74 -10.85 4.30
C ASP A 59 -2.83 -9.65 4.03
N LYS A 60 -2.19 -9.18 5.10
CA LYS A 60 -1.15 -8.15 5.05
C LYS A 60 0.12 -8.77 4.50
N VAL A 61 0.54 -8.29 3.34
CA VAL A 61 1.81 -8.67 2.73
C VAL A 61 2.85 -7.61 3.04
N PRO A 62 4.03 -7.98 3.56
CA PRO A 62 5.12 -7.05 3.74
C PRO A 62 5.54 -6.51 2.36
N VAL A 63 5.66 -5.19 2.27
CA VAL A 63 6.20 -4.54 1.08
C VAL A 63 7.70 -4.79 1.08
N SER A 64 8.21 -5.34 -0.02
CA SER A 64 9.66 -5.52 -0.22
C SER A 64 10.38 -4.18 -0.19
N ALA A 65 11.67 -4.20 0.15
CA ALA A 65 12.48 -2.99 0.19
C ALA A 65 12.40 -2.24 -1.15
N PHE A 66 12.13 -0.94 -1.10
CA PHE A 66 12.13 -0.09 -2.27
C PHE A 66 12.78 1.25 -1.98
N ASP A 67 13.43 1.81 -2.99
CA ASP A 67 13.96 3.15 -2.92
C ASP A 67 12.85 4.13 -3.33
N VAL A 68 12.56 5.10 -2.48
CA VAL A 68 11.62 6.17 -2.79
C VAL A 68 12.26 7.04 -3.86
N LEU A 69 11.76 6.91 -5.08
CA LEU A 69 12.17 7.80 -6.16
C LEU A 69 11.89 9.25 -5.73
N PRO A 70 12.85 10.17 -5.87
CA PRO A 70 12.58 11.59 -5.68
C PRO A 70 11.42 11.96 -6.60
N ALA A 71 10.46 12.74 -6.10
CA ALA A 71 9.48 13.36 -6.99
C ALA A 71 10.30 14.18 -8.01
N GLU A 72 10.29 13.75 -9.27
CA GLU A 72 10.96 14.48 -10.35
C GLU A 72 10.44 15.93 -10.30
N GLY A 73 11.34 16.85 -10.01
CA GLY A 73 11.09 18.28 -9.90
C GLY A 73 10.99 18.95 -11.26
#